data_AF-H9X621-F1
#
_entry.id   AF-H9X621-F1
#
_cell.length_a   1.000
_cell.length_b   1.000
_cell.length_c   1.000
_cell.angle_alpha   90.00
_cell.angle_beta   90.00
_cell.angle_gamma   90.00
#
_symmetry.space_group_name_H-M   'P 1'
#
loop_
_entity.id
_entity.type
_entity.pdbx_description
1 polymer ?
#
loop_
_entity_poly.entity_id
_entity_poly.type
_entity_poly.pdbx_seq_one_letter_code
_entity_poly.pdbx_strand_id
1 'polypeptide(L)'
;VLSQVIGTAMGCVIAPCTFWLFYKAFNLGDQNGEYPAPYALIYRNMAILGVEGFGALPKHCLTLCYCFFAGAIVINLIRDRVPKKVSQYIPLPMAMAIPFYLGGYFAIDMCVGTAIVFVWQKMNRQNADVMVPAVASGLMCGDGIWTLPSS
;
A
#
# COMPACT_ATOMS: atom_id res chain seq x y z
N VAL A 1 18.59 11.75 -8.00
CA VAL A 1 18.46 12.85 -7.01
C VAL A 1 17.73 14.05 -7.61
N LEU A 2 18.22 14.68 -8.67
CA LEU A 2 17.56 15.86 -9.28
C LEU A 2 16.10 15.61 -9.68
N SER A 3 15.82 14.52 -10.41
CA SER A 3 14.44 14.15 -10.79
C SER A 3 13.54 13.83 -9.60
N GLN A 4 14.10 13.32 -8.51
CA GLN A 4 13.34 13.01 -7.29
C GLN A 4 12.95 14.29 -6.54
N VAL A 5 13.88 15.24 -6.43
CA VAL A 5 13.61 16.57 -5.83
C VAL A 5 12.53 17.30 -6.61
N ILE A 6 12.62 17.31 -7.95
CA ILE A 6 11.61 17.95 -8.81
C ILE A 6 10.25 17.25 -8.67
N GLY A 7 10.23 15.91 -8.70
CA GLY A 7 9.00 15.13 -8.51
C GLY A 7 8.35 15.37 -7.14
N THR A 8 9.13 15.40 -6.07
CA THR A 8 8.63 15.71 -4.72
C THR A 8 8.10 17.14 -4.65
N ALA A 9 8.81 18.13 -5.20
CA ALA A 9 8.36 19.52 -5.21
C ALA A 9 7.04 19.70 -5.98
N MET A 10 6.91 19.07 -7.15
CA MET A 10 5.65 19.06 -7.91
C MET A 10 4.53 18.38 -7.13
N GLY A 11 4.79 17.23 -6.50
CA GLY A 11 3.82 16.54 -5.66
C GLY A 11 3.34 17.38 -4.47
N CYS A 12 4.24 18.12 -3.82
CA CYS A 12 3.91 19.01 -2.72
C CYS A 12 2.98 20.17 -3.12
N VAL A 13 2.93 20.55 -4.40
CA VAL A 13 2.03 21.61 -4.88
C VAL A 13 0.75 21.02 -5.48
N ILE A 14 0.88 19.98 -6.31
CA ILE A 14 -0.26 19.38 -7.02
C ILE A 14 -1.22 18.70 -6.02
N ALA A 15 -0.71 17.96 -5.05
CA ALA A 15 -1.54 17.23 -4.08
C ALA A 15 -2.45 18.13 -3.22
N PRO A 16 -1.99 19.23 -2.60
CA PRO A 16 -2.90 20.11 -1.87
C PRO A 16 -3.86 20.86 -2.79
N CYS A 17 -3.44 21.21 -4.02
CA CYS A 17 -4.32 21.85 -4.99
C CYS A 17 -5.47 20.93 -5.43
N THR A 18 -5.17 19.66 -5.72
CA THR A 18 -6.22 18.68 -6.06
C THR A 18 -7.12 18.41 -4.87
N PHE A 19 -6.56 18.22 -3.67
CA PHE A 19 -7.36 18.07 -2.45
C PHE A 19 -8.32 19.25 -2.24
N TRP A 20 -7.83 20.49 -2.38
CA TRP A 20 -8.65 21.69 -2.20
C TRP A 20 -9.78 21.79 -3.22
N LEU A 21 -9.53 21.38 -4.46
CA LEU A 21 -10.53 21.32 -5.52
C LEU A 21 -11.64 20.33 -5.17
N PHE A 22 -11.29 19.10 -4.78
CA PHE A 22 -12.28 18.09 -4.37
C PHE A 22 -13.03 18.49 -3.10
N TYR A 23 -12.34 19.09 -2.13
CA TYR A 23 -12.94 19.57 -0.88
C TYR A 23 -13.97 20.68 -1.10
N LYS A 24 -13.77 21.51 -2.13
CA LYS A 24 -14.72 22.58 -2.51
C LYS A 24 -15.85 22.08 -3.40
N ALA A 25 -15.59 21.09 -4.24
CA ALA A 25 -16.54 20.60 -5.24
C ALA A 25 -17.48 19.51 -4.70
N PHE A 26 -17.05 18.71 -3.73
CA PHE A 26 -17.80 17.56 -3.21
C PHE A 26 -17.84 17.54 -1.67
N ASN A 27 -18.90 16.96 -1.11
CA ASN A 27 -18.96 16.65 0.32
C ASN A 27 -18.12 15.41 0.63
N LEU A 28 -16.82 15.61 0.83
CA LEU A 28 -15.89 14.54 1.20
C LEU A 28 -16.16 14.05 2.63
N GLY A 29 -16.25 12.72 2.81
CA GLY A 29 -16.30 12.09 4.13
C GLY A 29 -17.68 11.86 4.72
N ASP A 30 -18.77 12.12 3.98
CA ASP A 30 -20.08 11.58 4.32
C ASP A 30 -20.07 10.06 4.11
N GLN A 31 -20.49 9.30 5.12
CA GLN A 31 -20.54 7.82 5.05
C GLN A 31 -21.57 7.31 4.04
N ASN A 32 -22.57 8.13 3.70
CA ASN A 32 -23.59 7.83 2.70
C ASN A 32 -23.41 8.65 1.41
N GLY A 33 -22.33 9.42 1.29
CA GLY A 33 -22.04 10.26 0.13
C GLY A 33 -21.26 9.53 -0.96
N GLU A 34 -21.12 10.19 -2.10
CA GLU A 34 -20.42 9.64 -3.29
C GLU A 34 -18.90 9.48 -3.08
N TYR A 35 -18.33 10.18 -2.08
CA TYR A 35 -16.92 10.13 -1.73
C TYR A 35 -16.72 9.88 -0.22
N PRO A 36 -16.95 8.63 0.26
CA PRO A 36 -16.68 8.27 1.64
C PRO A 36 -15.17 8.32 1.90
N ALA A 37 -14.78 8.64 3.15
CA ALA A 37 -13.38 8.70 3.57
C ALA A 37 -13.01 7.49 4.47
N PRO A 38 -12.92 6.27 3.92
CA PRO A 38 -12.72 5.05 4.72
C PRO A 38 -11.38 5.08 5.48
N TYR A 39 -10.32 5.60 4.84
CA TYR A 39 -9.02 5.73 5.48
C TYR A 39 -9.01 6.69 6.67
N ALA A 40 -9.83 7.74 6.65
CA ALA A 40 -9.90 8.70 7.75
C ALA A 40 -10.42 8.04 9.04
N LEU A 41 -11.36 7.10 8.93
CA LEU A 41 -11.87 6.33 10.06
C LEU A 41 -10.79 5.42 10.65
N ILE A 42 -9.96 4.80 9.81
CA ILE A 42 -8.87 3.95 10.28
C ILE A 42 -7.79 4.78 10.98
N TYR A 43 -7.37 5.91 10.41
CA TYR A 43 -6.41 6.82 11.05
C TYR A 43 -6.93 7.40 12.37
N ARG A 44 -8.24 7.70 12.46
CA ARG A 44 -8.88 8.11 13.71
C ARG A 44 -8.80 7.02 14.77
N ASN A 45 -9.10 5.77 14.41
CA ASN A 45 -8.98 4.65 15.34
C ASN A 45 -7.53 4.45 15.81
N MET A 46 -6.55 4.61 14.92
CA MET A 46 -5.13 4.59 15.30
C MET A 46 -4.76 5.73 16.25
N ALA A 47 -5.28 6.94 16.03
CA ALA A 47 -5.05 8.09 16.91
C ALA A 47 -5.66 7.87 18.30
N ILE A 48 -6.88 7.34 18.36
CA ILE A 48 -7.55 6.99 19.63
C ILE A 48 -6.72 5.96 20.40
N LEU A 49 -6.25 4.90 19.74
CA LEU A 49 -5.34 3.91 20.36
C LEU A 49 -4.02 4.53 20.84
N GLY A 50 -3.51 5.54 20.13
CA GLY A 50 -2.30 6.28 20.53
C GLY A 50 -2.50 7.13 21.79
N VAL A 51 -3.71 7.66 22.00
CA VAL A 51 -4.04 8.54 23.14
C VAL A 51 -4.54 7.76 24.35
N GLU A 52 -5.42 6.78 24.15
CA GLU A 52 -5.96 5.91 25.22
C GLU A 52 -4.99 4.78 25.62
N GLY A 53 -3.95 4.56 24.80
CA GLY A 53 -2.89 3.60 25.04
C GLY A 53 -3.31 2.14 24.89
N PHE A 54 -2.41 1.22 25.28
CA PHE A 54 -2.63 -0.24 25.19
C PHE A 54 -3.83 -0.76 26.02
N GLY A 55 -4.47 0.09 26.82
CA GLY A 55 -5.70 -0.22 27.56
C GLY A 55 -6.98 -0.22 26.70
N ALA A 56 -6.98 0.47 25.57
CA ALA A 56 -8.07 0.45 24.59
C ALA A 56 -7.98 -0.72 23.59
N LEU A 57 -6.89 -1.50 23.66
CA LEU A 57 -6.67 -2.63 22.76
C LEU A 57 -7.60 -3.82 23.13
N PRO A 58 -8.20 -4.50 22.14
CA PRO A 58 -9.03 -5.67 22.40
C PRO A 58 -8.27 -6.74 23.18
N LYS A 59 -8.99 -7.49 24.03
CA LYS A 59 -8.42 -8.64 24.77
C LYS A 59 -7.72 -9.58 23.78
N HIS A 60 -6.48 -9.97 24.08
CA HIS A 60 -5.57 -10.79 23.26
C HIS A 60 -4.90 -10.11 22.05
N CYS A 61 -5.18 -8.83 21.75
CA CYS A 61 -4.54 -8.14 20.62
C CYS A 61 -3.00 -8.11 20.76
N LEU A 62 -2.48 -7.77 21.95
CA LEU A 62 -1.05 -7.81 22.23
C LEU A 62 -0.46 -9.21 22.09
N THR A 63 -1.16 -10.25 22.57
CA THR A 63 -0.72 -11.64 22.44
C THR A 63 -0.63 -12.05 20.97
N LEU A 64 -1.64 -11.70 20.16
CA LEU A 64 -1.61 -11.92 18.71
C LEU A 64 -0.45 -11.17 18.05
N CYS A 65 -0.21 -9.91 18.41
CA CYS A 65 0.91 -9.12 17.90
C CYS A 65 2.26 -9.79 18.20
N TYR A 66 2.49 -10.25 19.43
CA TYR A 66 3.72 -10.96 19.79
C TYR A 66 3.85 -12.29 19.04
N CYS A 67 2.76 -13.06 18.89
CA CYS A 67 2.74 -14.29 18.12
C CYS A 67 3.07 -14.06 16.63
N PHE A 68 2.44 -13.08 15.99
CA PHE A 68 2.71 -12.74 14.60
C PHE A 68 4.11 -12.14 14.41
N PHE A 69 4.60 -11.35 15.35
CA PHE A 69 5.96 -10.81 15.31
C PHE A 69 7.01 -11.93 15.39
N ALA A 70 6.85 -12.87 16.32
CA ALA A 70 7.70 -14.05 16.41
C ALA A 70 7.60 -14.91 15.14
N GLY A 71 6.39 -15.14 14.64
CA GLY A 71 6.16 -15.86 13.37
C GLY A 71 6.82 -15.17 12.18
N ALA A 72 6.74 -13.85 12.08
CA ALA A 72 7.38 -13.07 11.03
C ALA A 72 8.91 -13.15 11.11
N ILE A 73 9.50 -13.11 12.30
CA ILE A 73 10.95 -13.32 12.48
C ILE A 73 11.34 -14.71 11.99
N VAL A 74 10.60 -15.75 12.38
CA VAL A 74 10.88 -17.13 11.96
C VAL A 74 10.78 -17.28 10.44
N ILE A 75 9.73 -16.73 9.82
CA ILE A 75 9.54 -16.79 8.36
C ILE A 75 10.68 -16.07 7.63
N ASN A 76 11.06 -14.86 8.08
CA ASN A 76 12.18 -14.13 7.47
C ASN A 76 13.51 -14.87 7.65
N LEU A 77 13.75 -15.47 8.83
CA LEU A 77 14.97 -16.23 9.09
C LEU A 77 15.06 -17.50 8.24
N ILE A 78 13.94 -18.20 8.03
CA ILE A 78 13.86 -19.33 7.09
C ILE A 78 14.14 -18.84 5.66
N ARG A 79 13.53 -17.73 5.26
CA ARG A 79 13.70 -17.13 3.93
C ARG A 79 15.16 -16.75 3.63
N ASP A 80 15.89 -16.25 4.62
CA ASP A 80 17.30 -15.88 4.50
C ASP A 80 18.26 -17.07 4.48
N ARG A 81 17.90 -18.19 5.11
CA ARG A 81 18.72 -19.41 5.15
C ARG A 81 18.49 -20.33 3.95
N VAL A 82 17.39 -20.16 3.23
CA VAL A 82 16.99 -21.00 2.10
C VAL A 82 17.54 -20.44 0.78
N PRO A 83 18.00 -21.31 -0.15
CA PRO A 83 18.50 -20.85 -1.45
C PRO A 83 17.45 -20.05 -2.24
N LYS A 84 17.91 -19.04 -2.99
CA LYS A 84 17.08 -18.07 -3.74
C LYS A 84 15.98 -18.71 -4.62
N LYS A 85 16.19 -19.95 -5.09
CA LYS A 85 15.22 -20.73 -5.89
C LYS A 85 13.94 -21.08 -5.12
N VAL A 86 14.02 -21.29 -3.81
CA VAL A 86 12.88 -21.63 -2.93
C VAL A 86 12.41 -20.40 -2.15
N SER A 87 13.33 -19.48 -1.82
CA SER A 87 13.03 -18.21 -1.14
C SER A 87 12.07 -17.29 -1.93
N GLN A 88 12.03 -17.40 -3.26
CA GLN A 88 11.07 -16.66 -4.11
C GLN A 88 9.60 -17.04 -3.88
N TYR A 89 9.34 -18.24 -3.37
CA TYR A 89 7.98 -18.74 -3.12
C TYR A 89 7.49 -18.45 -1.70
N ILE A 90 8.36 -17.97 -0.82
CA ILE A 90 8.00 -17.63 0.56
C ILE A 90 7.50 -16.18 0.55
N PRO A 91 6.19 -15.93 0.77
CA PRO A 91 5.66 -14.59 0.79
C PRO A 91 6.20 -13.82 2.00
N LEU A 92 6.54 -12.56 1.78
CA LEU A 92 7.00 -11.66 2.82
C LEU A 92 5.83 -11.28 3.72
N PRO A 93 5.88 -11.54 5.03
CA PRO A 93 4.80 -11.20 5.97
C PRO A 93 4.40 -9.71 5.89
N MET A 94 5.39 -8.83 5.72
CA MET A 94 5.17 -7.39 5.52
C MET A 94 4.37 -7.07 4.26
N ALA A 95 4.65 -7.76 3.14
CA ALA A 95 3.94 -7.54 1.89
C ALA A 95 2.50 -8.07 1.96
N MET A 96 2.28 -9.16 2.70
CA MET A 96 0.93 -9.73 2.91
C MET A 96 0.04 -8.87 3.83
N ALA A 97 0.63 -8.11 4.75
CA ALA A 97 -0.11 -7.26 5.66
C ALA A 97 -0.77 -6.05 4.95
N ILE A 98 -0.16 -5.57 3.85
CA ILE A 98 -0.61 -4.37 3.15
C ILE A 98 -2.02 -4.54 2.54
N PRO A 99 -2.31 -5.58 1.74
CA PRO A 99 -3.67 -5.82 1.24
C PRO A 99 -4.70 -6.10 2.34
N PHE A 100 -4.27 -6.68 3.46
CA PHE A 100 -5.18 -6.97 4.58
C PHE A 100 -5.67 -5.69 5.27
N TYR A 101 -4.83 -4.64 5.28
CA TYR A 101 -5.16 -3.36 5.89
C TYR A 101 -5.80 -2.36 4.91
N LEU A 102 -5.36 -2.34 3.64
CA LEU A 102 -5.85 -1.40 2.61
C LEU A 102 -7.01 -1.96 1.77
N GLY A 103 -7.27 -3.27 1.82
CA GLY A 103 -8.32 -3.96 1.06
C GLY A 103 -7.79 -4.78 -0.12
N GLY A 104 -8.58 -5.78 -0.55
CA GLY A 104 -8.18 -6.73 -1.60
C GLY A 104 -7.95 -6.10 -2.99
N TYR A 105 -8.48 -4.90 -3.21
CA TYR A 105 -8.22 -4.11 -4.40
C TYR A 105 -6.72 -3.86 -4.60
N PHE A 106 -6.00 -3.54 -3.52
CA PHE A 106 -4.56 -3.34 -3.54
C PHE A 106 -3.80 -4.59 -4.01
N ALA A 107 -4.29 -5.79 -3.66
CA ALA A 107 -3.73 -7.03 -4.17
C ALA A 107 -3.97 -7.20 -5.68
N ILE A 108 -5.11 -6.73 -6.20
CA ILE A 108 -5.42 -6.79 -7.63
C ILE A 108 -4.45 -5.89 -8.42
N ASP A 109 -4.25 -4.64 -7.99
CA ASP A 109 -3.29 -3.73 -8.64
C ASP A 109 -1.86 -4.29 -8.62
N MET A 110 -1.46 -4.89 -7.49
CA MET A 110 -0.15 -5.51 -7.36
C MET A 110 0.01 -6.74 -8.27
N CYS A 111 -1.04 -7.55 -8.43
CA CYS A 111 -1.07 -8.67 -9.37
C CYS A 111 -0.95 -8.20 -10.82
N VAL A 112 -1.73 -7.18 -11.22
CA VAL A 112 -1.67 -6.62 -12.58
C VAL A 112 -0.31 -5.98 -12.85
N GLY A 113 0.22 -5.21 -11.89
CA GLY A 113 1.56 -4.64 -11.98
C GLY A 113 2.65 -5.70 -12.14
N THR A 114 2.56 -6.80 -11.39
CA THR A 114 3.49 -7.93 -11.52
C THR A 114 3.38 -8.60 -12.90
N ALA A 115 2.17 -8.76 -13.45
CA ALA A 115 1.96 -9.32 -14.78
C ALA A 115 2.54 -8.43 -15.89
N ILE A 116 2.35 -7.10 -15.80
CA ILE A 116 2.93 -6.13 -16.75
C ILE A 116 4.45 -6.19 -16.71
N VAL A 117 5.04 -6.19 -15.51
CA VAL A 117 6.49 -6.32 -15.32
C VAL A 117 7.00 -7.66 -15.87
N PHE A 118 6.26 -8.75 -15.68
CA PHE A 118 6.64 -10.07 -16.19
C PHE A 118 6.68 -10.10 -17.73
N VAL A 119 5.69 -9.51 -18.41
CA VAL A 119 5.68 -9.37 -19.88
C VAL A 119 6.83 -8.47 -20.34
N TRP A 120 7.08 -7.35 -19.64
CA TRP A 120 8.14 -6.40 -19.99
C TRP A 120 9.54 -7.00 -19.80
N GLN A 121 9.78 -7.76 -18.72
CA GLN A 121 11.02 -8.49 -18.50
C GLN A 121 11.27 -9.54 -19.57
N LYS A 122 10.21 -10.14 -20.12
CA LYS A 122 10.31 -11.13 -21.21
C LYS A 122 10.65 -10.49 -22.56
N MET A 123 10.19 -9.26 -22.82
CA MET A 123 10.51 -8.52 -24.04
C MET A 123 11.85 -7.78 -23.98
N ASN A 124 12.16 -7.10 -22.87
CA ASN A 124 13.40 -6.32 -22.76
C ASN A 124 13.84 -6.12 -21.30
N ARG A 125 14.79 -6.96 -20.85
CA ARG A 125 15.23 -7.06 -19.44
C ARG A 125 15.87 -5.79 -18.88
N GLN A 126 16.62 -5.03 -19.69
CA GLN A 126 17.37 -3.85 -19.24
C GLN A 126 16.48 -2.64 -18.92
N ASN A 127 15.38 -2.45 -19.66
CA ASN A 127 14.47 -1.33 -19.44
C ASN A 127 13.46 -1.61 -18.32
N ALA A 128 13.21 -2.89 -18.00
CA ALA A 128 12.27 -3.29 -16.97
C ALA A 128 12.71 -2.80 -15.58
N ASP A 129 13.97 -3.00 -15.18
CA ASP A 129 14.43 -2.67 -13.82
C ASP A 129 14.31 -1.17 -13.49
N VAL A 130 14.39 -0.29 -14.50
CA VAL A 130 14.28 1.16 -14.32
C VAL A 130 12.81 1.60 -14.25
N MET A 131 11.90 0.91 -14.93
CA MET A 131 10.48 1.26 -15.02
C MET A 131 9.62 0.58 -13.95
N VAL A 132 10.05 -0.54 -13.37
CA VAL A 132 9.35 -1.24 -12.28
C VAL A 132 8.98 -0.32 -11.10
N PRO A 133 9.89 0.49 -10.52
CA PRO A 133 9.53 1.36 -9.39
C PRO A 133 8.53 2.45 -9.80
N ALA A 134 8.61 2.95 -11.04
CA ALA A 134 7.66 3.94 -11.55
C ALA A 134 6.26 3.34 -11.73
N VAL A 135 6.15 2.16 -12.37
CA VAL A 135 4.89 1.45 -12.59
C VAL A 135 4.27 0.99 -11.28
N ALA A 136 5.08 0.46 -10.35
CA ALA A 136 4.62 0.06 -9.02
C ALA A 136 4.09 1.27 -8.24
N SER A 137 4.79 2.41 -8.27
CA SER A 137 4.31 3.63 -7.61
C SER A 137 3.04 4.18 -8.26
N GLY A 138 2.89 4.10 -9.59
CA GLY A 138 1.70 4.55 -10.30
C GLY A 138 0.47 3.70 -10.02
N LEU A 139 0.63 2.37 -9.95
CA LEU A 139 -0.45 1.45 -9.56
C LEU A 139 -0.79 1.57 -8.08
N MET A 140 0.21 1.69 -7.19
CA MET A 140 -0.02 1.82 -5.75
C MET A 140 -0.59 3.18 -5.32
N CYS A 141 -0.12 4.29 -5.90
CA CYS A 141 -0.55 5.64 -5.54
C CYS A 141 -1.76 6.13 -6.35
N GLY A 142 -2.14 5.41 -7.41
CA GLY A 142 -3.05 5.94 -8.43
C GLY A 142 -4.47 5.39 -8.42
N ASP A 143 -4.83 4.38 -7.62
CA ASP A 143 -6.09 3.64 -7.82
C ASP A 143 -6.30 3.33 -9.33
N GLY A 144 -5.21 3.01 -10.04
CA GLY A 144 -5.09 3.26 -11.48
C GLY A 144 -6.04 2.43 -12.35
N ILE A 145 -6.51 1.30 -11.83
CA ILE A 145 -7.46 0.43 -12.53
C ILE A 145 -8.90 0.79 -12.18
N TRP A 146 -9.18 1.33 -10.99
CA TRP A 146 -10.56 1.66 -10.62
C TRP A 146 -10.92 3.11 -10.29
N THR A 147 -10.05 4.05 -10.63
CA THR A 147 -10.50 5.41 -10.97
C THR A 147 -11.25 5.44 -12.31
N LEU A 148 -11.15 4.40 -13.15
CA LEU A 148 -11.75 4.34 -14.50
C LEU A 148 -13.20 3.80 -14.59
N PRO A 149 -13.71 2.89 -13.73
CA PRO A 149 -15.08 2.41 -13.77
C PRO A 149 -15.96 2.97 -12.65
N SER A 150 -15.55 4.03 -11.94
CA SER A 150 -16.43 4.79 -11.04
C SER A 150 -17.26 5.84 -11.81
N SER A 151 -17.83 5.44 -12.94
CA SER A 151 -18.76 6.22 -13.76
C SER A 151 -20.05 5.44 -14.00
#